data_AF-E4WZK5-F1
#
_entry.id   AF-E4WZK5-F1
#
_cell.length_a   1.000
_cell.length_b   1.000
_cell.length_c   1.000
_cell.angle_alpha   90.00
_cell.angle_beta   90.00
_cell.angle_gamma   90.00
#
_symmetry.space_group_name_H-M   'P 1'
#
loop_
_entity.id
_entity.type
_entity.pdbx_description
1 polymer ?
#
loop_
_entity_poly.entity_id
_entity_poly.type
_entity_poly.pdbx_seq_one_letter_code
_entity_poly.pdbx_strand_id
1 'polypeptide(L)'
;MLVLLVSDLHMPERSPNLPKKFRDLLVPGKIQHILCSGNLTTRASLDFLRNIAGDVHVVRGDCDRPETSWPDEKVVRIGNLSIGMIHGHQVFPNNCNKALEAVRRSLQVDILVHGSTHEQKEENFF
;
A
#
# COMPACT_ATOMS: atom_id res chain seq x y z
N MET A 1 15.77 0.41 -9.97
CA MET A 1 14.85 1.06 -9.02
C MET A 1 13.94 -0.01 -8.46
N LEU A 2 13.85 -0.10 -7.13
CA LEU A 2 13.09 -1.08 -6.38
C LEU A 2 11.99 -0.36 -5.60
N VAL A 3 10.77 -0.83 -5.79
CA VAL A 3 9.57 -0.35 -5.11
C VAL A 3 9.06 -1.49 -4.23
N LEU A 4 8.86 -1.22 -2.94
CA LEU A 4 8.24 -2.16 -2.01
C LEU A 4 6.74 -1.87 -1.93
N LEU A 5 5.91 -2.89 -2.17
CA LEU A 5 4.48 -2.85 -1.89
C LEU A 5 4.21 -3.52 -0.54
N VAL A 6 3.44 -2.87 0.33
CA VAL A 6 3.06 -3.41 1.65
C VAL A 6 1.64 -2.99 2.02
N SER A 7 0.89 -3.86 2.70
CA SER A 7 -0.49 -3.59 3.11
C SER A 7 -0.79 -4.28 4.43
N ASP A 8 -1.85 -3.83 5.11
CA ASP A 8 -2.55 -4.58 6.15
C ASP A 8 -1.62 -5.12 7.24
N LEU A 9 -0.70 -4.25 7.70
CA LEU A 9 0.28 -4.58 8.73
C LEU A 9 -0.40 -4.80 10.08
N HIS A 10 -1.40 -3.98 10.42
CA HIS A 10 -2.16 -4.01 11.67
C HIS A 10 -1.26 -4.14 12.92
N MET A 11 -0.13 -3.43 12.93
CA MET A 11 0.82 -3.48 14.05
C MET A 11 0.56 -2.34 15.04
N PRO A 12 0.31 -2.64 16.33
CA PRO A 12 0.51 -3.92 17.02
C PRO A 12 -0.75 -4.79 17.20
N GLU A 13 -1.91 -4.34 16.74
CA GLU A 13 -3.23 -4.88 17.11
C GLU A 13 -3.46 -6.34 16.69
N ARG A 14 -2.99 -6.75 15.50
CA ARG A 14 -3.11 -8.13 15.01
C ARG A 14 -1.79 -8.88 14.97
N SER A 15 -0.68 -8.16 14.87
CA SER A 15 0.66 -8.72 14.96
C SER A 15 1.59 -7.75 15.67
N PRO A 16 2.41 -8.22 16.63
CA PRO A 16 3.36 -7.33 17.30
C PRO A 16 4.48 -6.87 16.36
N ASN A 17 4.81 -7.67 15.33
CA ASN A 17 5.94 -7.43 14.46
C ASN A 17 5.81 -8.18 13.11
N LEU A 18 6.48 -7.65 12.08
CA LEU A 18 6.78 -8.42 10.87
C LEU A 18 7.62 -9.67 11.20
N PRO A 19 7.40 -10.80 10.49
CA PRO A 19 8.23 -11.99 10.67
C PRO A 19 9.72 -11.67 10.48
N LYS A 20 10.57 -12.26 11.32
CA LYS A 20 12.02 -11.95 11.35
C LYS A 20 12.68 -12.00 9.98
N LYS A 21 12.36 -13.03 9.18
CA LYS A 21 12.90 -13.21 7.83
C LYS A 21 12.62 -12.02 6.92
N PHE A 22 11.43 -11.40 7.00
CA PHE A 22 11.11 -10.20 6.23
C PHE A 22 11.87 -8.98 6.74
N ARG A 23 11.96 -8.79 8.07
CA ARG A 23 12.73 -7.66 8.63
C ARG A 23 14.21 -7.71 8.24
N ASP A 24 14.80 -8.89 8.22
CA ASP A 24 16.20 -9.08 7.81
C ASP A 24 16.42 -8.77 6.31
N LEU A 25 15.36 -8.85 5.48
CA LEU A 25 15.40 -8.49 4.06
C LEU A 25 15.15 -7.00 3.82
N LEU A 26 14.33 -6.37 4.67
CA LEU A 26 13.96 -4.95 4.60
C LEU A 26 15.05 -4.07 5.23
N VAL A 27 16.23 -4.08 4.62
CA VAL A 27 17.37 -3.25 5.03
C VAL A 27 17.40 -1.92 4.27
N PRO A 28 17.79 -0.81 4.92
CA PRO A 28 17.93 0.49 4.26
C PRO A 28 18.95 0.46 3.11
N GLY A 29 18.76 1.34 2.12
CA GLY A 29 19.69 1.54 1.01
C GLY A 29 19.47 0.64 -0.22
N LYS A 30 18.55 -0.33 -0.15
CA LYS A 30 18.15 -1.14 -1.31
C LYS A 30 16.86 -0.64 -1.98
N ILE A 31 15.87 -0.26 -1.19
CA ILE A 31 14.53 0.15 -1.62
C ILE A 31 14.48 1.67 -1.77
N GLN A 32 13.96 2.16 -2.90
CA GLN A 32 13.85 3.61 -3.14
C GLN A 32 12.47 4.14 -2.79
N HIS A 33 11.41 3.41 -3.13
CA HIS A 33 10.03 3.80 -2.86
C HIS A 33 9.29 2.71 -2.08
N ILE A 34 8.45 3.11 -1.14
CA ILE A 34 7.51 2.23 -0.45
C ILE A 34 6.09 2.72 -0.74
N LEU A 35 5.25 1.86 -1.29
CA LEU A 35 3.83 2.10 -1.48
C LEU A 35 3.07 1.23 -0.46
N CYS A 36 2.46 1.90 0.52
CA CYS A 36 1.64 1.25 1.53
C CYS A 36 0.15 1.47 1.27
N SER A 37 -0.61 0.40 1.07
CA SER A 37 -2.06 0.47 0.86
C SER A 37 -2.87 0.70 2.14
N GLY A 38 -2.22 0.94 3.29
CA GLY A 38 -2.88 1.32 4.55
C GLY A 38 -2.92 0.20 5.59
N ASN A 39 -3.73 0.41 6.63
CA ASN A 39 -3.82 -0.44 7.82
C ASN A 39 -2.47 -0.59 8.55
N LEU A 40 -1.76 0.53 8.71
CA LEU A 40 -0.56 0.62 9.54
C LEU A 40 -0.90 0.72 11.03
N THR A 41 -2.06 1.29 11.35
CA THR A 41 -2.70 1.52 12.65
C THR A 41 -1.93 2.38 13.67
N THR A 42 -0.61 2.51 13.53
CA THR A 42 0.24 3.30 14.43
C THR A 42 1.31 4.12 13.70
N ARG A 43 1.75 5.21 14.37
CA ARG A 43 2.86 6.03 13.86
C ARG A 43 4.18 5.28 13.84
N ALA A 44 4.41 4.37 14.79
CA ALA A 44 5.60 3.54 14.85
C ALA A 44 5.77 2.67 13.59
N SER A 45 4.68 2.12 13.06
CA SER A 45 4.70 1.38 11.79
C SER A 45 5.12 2.25 10.61
N LEU A 46 4.67 3.51 10.56
CA LEU A 46 5.09 4.46 9.52
C LEU A 46 6.57 4.83 9.66
N ASP A 47 7.04 5.09 10.88
CA ASP A 47 8.44 5.45 11.13
C ASP A 47 9.37 4.27 10.80
N PHE A 48 8.94 3.03 11.03
CA PHE A 48 9.64 1.83 10.56
C PHE A 48 9.82 1.82 9.04
N LEU A 49 8.77 2.12 8.26
CA LEU A 49 8.88 2.19 6.79
C LEU A 49 9.79 3.32 6.34
N ARG A 50 9.74 4.49 7.00
CA ARG A 50 10.61 5.64 6.70
C ARG A 50 12.08 5.38 6.99
N ASN A 51 12.40 4.49 7.92
CA ASN A 51 13.77 4.06 8.16
C ASN A 51 14.31 3.16 7.02
N ILE A 52 13.43 2.46 6.29
CA ILE A 52 13.82 1.57 5.19
C ILE A 52 14.06 2.36 3.90
N ALA A 53 13.18 3.30 3.57
CA ALA A 53 13.27 4.11 2.37
C ALA A 53 12.89 5.57 2.64
N GLY A 54 13.54 6.50 1.93
CA GLY A 54 13.28 7.93 2.06
C GLY A 54 11.92 8.35 1.49
N ASP A 55 11.42 7.64 0.46
CA ASP A 55 10.15 7.96 -0.18
C ASP A 55 9.07 6.94 0.17
N VAL A 56 8.15 7.34 1.04
CA VAL A 56 7.09 6.48 1.57
C VAL A 56 5.73 7.10 1.26
N HIS A 57 4.92 6.39 0.50
CA HIS A 57 3.56 6.76 0.15
C HIS A 57 2.59 5.85 0.91
N VAL A 58 1.59 6.44 1.54
CA VAL A 58 0.59 5.71 2.32
C VAL A 58 -0.79 6.23 1.93
N VAL A 59 -1.73 5.31 1.78
CA VAL A 59 -3.16 5.60 1.71
C VAL A 59 -3.86 5.07 2.96
N ARG A 60 -5.03 5.63 3.26
CA ARG A 60 -5.78 5.31 4.48
C ARG A 60 -6.51 3.98 4.34
N GLY A 61 -6.24 3.07 5.28
CA GLY A 61 -7.03 1.86 5.48
C GLY A 61 -8.24 2.08 6.40
N ASP A 62 -9.16 1.13 6.38
CA ASP A 62 -10.38 1.15 7.19
C ASP A 62 -10.12 1.07 8.70
N CYS A 63 -9.00 0.46 9.10
CA CYS A 63 -8.57 0.35 10.50
C CYS A 63 -7.55 1.42 10.90
N ASP A 64 -7.16 2.31 9.99
CA ASP A 64 -6.28 3.43 10.35
C ASP A 64 -7.05 4.50 11.12
N ARG A 65 -6.38 5.11 12.09
CA ARG A 65 -7.04 6.07 12.98
C ARG A 65 -7.49 7.32 12.21
N PRO A 66 -8.68 7.88 12.49
CA PRO A 66 -9.20 9.04 11.76
C PRO A 66 -8.31 10.28 11.84
N GLU A 67 -7.50 10.39 12.89
CA GLU A 67 -6.56 11.50 13.07
C GLU A 67 -5.34 11.39 12.14
N THR A 68 -5.19 10.28 11.41
CA THR A 68 -4.17 10.16 10.37
C THR A 68 -4.54 11.00 9.16
N SER A 69 -3.66 11.91 8.77
CA SER A 69 -3.84 12.80 7.61
C SER A 69 -3.53 12.09 6.28
N TRP A 70 -3.82 10.78 6.18
CA TRP A 70 -3.53 9.99 4.99
C TRP A 70 -4.69 10.08 3.99
N PRO A 71 -4.41 10.23 2.70
CA PRO A 71 -5.44 10.30 1.67
C PRO A 71 -6.06 8.92 1.43
N ASP A 72 -7.32 8.86 0.99
CA ASP A 72 -7.98 7.60 0.61
C ASP A 72 -7.42 7.01 -0.69
N GLU A 73 -7.05 7.90 -1.62
CA GLU A 73 -6.45 7.57 -2.89
C GLU A 73 -5.21 8.41 -3.12
N LYS A 74 -4.21 7.81 -3.77
CA LYS A 74 -2.98 8.53 -4.13
C LYS A 74 -2.43 8.02 -5.44
N VAL A 75 -2.12 8.94 -6.35
CA VAL A 75 -1.40 8.62 -7.58
C VAL A 75 0.06 9.02 -7.41
N VAL A 76 0.96 8.09 -7.70
CA VAL A 76 2.40 8.29 -7.64
C VAL A 76 2.98 7.97 -9.02
N ARG A 77 3.86 8.83 -9.53
CA ARG A 77 4.56 8.59 -10.78
C ARG A 77 5.97 8.11 -10.47
N ILE A 78 6.28 6.88 -10.86
CA ILE A 78 7.60 6.27 -10.65
C ILE A 78 8.18 5.91 -12.02
N GLY A 79 9.17 6.69 -12.46
CA GLY A 79 9.68 6.63 -13.83
C GLY A 79 8.60 7.02 -14.85
N ASN A 80 8.34 6.12 -15.81
CA ASN A 80 7.32 6.32 -16.84
C ASN A 80 5.95 5.75 -16.47
N LEU A 81 5.84 5.11 -15.31
CA LEU A 81 4.62 4.46 -14.86
C LEU A 81 3.87 5.35 -13.87
N SER A 82 2.56 5.46 -14.07
CA SER A 82 1.61 6.02 -13.12
C SER A 82 1.00 4.91 -12.28
N ILE A 83 1.13 5.01 -10.96
CA ILE A 83 0.69 4.01 -10.00
C ILE A 83 -0.37 4.63 -9.10
N GLY A 84 -1.60 4.13 -9.19
CA GLY A 84 -2.68 4.49 -8.29
C GLY A 84 -2.67 3.59 -7.07
N MET A 85 -2.93 4.17 -5.91
CA MET A 85 -3.00 3.48 -4.64
C MET A 85 -4.36 3.72 -4.02
N ILE A 86 -4.98 2.64 -3.55
CA ILE A 86 -6.18 2.65 -2.71
C ILE A 86 -6.02 1.55 -1.64
N HIS A 87 -6.79 1.60 -0.56
CA HIS A 87 -6.80 0.49 0.39
C HIS A 87 -7.65 -0.69 -0.12
N GLY A 88 -8.80 -0.41 -0.73
CA GLY A 88 -9.67 -1.43 -1.33
C GLY A 88 -11.00 -1.60 -0.59
N HIS A 89 -11.12 -1.14 0.66
CA HIS A 89 -12.41 -1.11 1.37
C HIS A 89 -13.44 -0.22 0.66
N GLN A 90 -12.99 0.72 -0.18
CA GLN A 90 -13.85 1.61 -0.95
C GLN A 90 -14.47 0.92 -2.20
N VAL A 91 -13.97 -0.25 -2.60
CA VAL A 91 -14.35 -0.91 -3.86
C VAL A 91 -15.46 -1.92 -3.60
N PHE A 92 -16.61 -1.70 -4.22
CA PHE A 92 -17.77 -2.60 -4.13
C PHE A 92 -18.24 -3.04 -5.53
N PRO A 93 -18.50 -4.34 -5.77
CA PRO A 93 -18.29 -5.48 -4.87
C PRO A 93 -16.81 -5.73 -4.56
N ASN A 94 -16.52 -6.17 -3.33
CA ASN A 94 -15.16 -6.46 -2.90
C ASN A 94 -14.48 -7.47 -3.83
N ASN A 95 -13.21 -7.26 -4.14
CA ASN A 95 -12.41 -8.16 -4.99
C ASN A 95 -13.01 -8.38 -6.39
N CYS A 96 -13.77 -7.42 -6.92
CA CYS A 96 -14.34 -7.48 -8.26
C CYS A 96 -13.40 -6.81 -9.27
N ASN A 97 -12.82 -7.60 -10.17
CA ASN A 97 -11.86 -7.13 -11.17
C ASN A 97 -12.44 -6.00 -12.05
N LYS A 98 -13.74 -6.04 -12.38
CA LYS A 98 -14.41 -4.96 -13.13
C LYS A 98 -14.50 -3.66 -12.35
N ALA A 99 -14.74 -3.74 -11.04
CA ALA A 99 -14.81 -2.55 -10.19
C ALA A 99 -13.41 -1.94 -10.00
N LEU A 100 -12.40 -2.78 -9.78
CA LEU A 100 -11.00 -2.36 -9.71
C LEU A 100 -10.53 -1.72 -11.02
N GLU A 101 -10.90 -2.29 -12.15
CA GLU A 101 -10.58 -1.73 -13.46
C GLU A 101 -11.26 -0.37 -13.68
N ALA A 102 -12.51 -0.21 -13.25
CA ALA A 102 -13.20 1.08 -13.29
C ALA A 102 -12.46 2.14 -12.46
N VAL A 103 -11.98 1.79 -11.27
CA VAL A 103 -11.16 2.69 -10.43
C VAL A 103 -9.84 3.03 -11.11
N ARG A 104 -9.14 2.03 -11.67
CA ARG A 104 -7.89 2.25 -12.42
C ARG A 104 -8.09 3.25 -13.56
N ARG A 105 -9.17 3.09 -14.34
CA ARG A 105 -9.53 3.99 -15.45
C ARG A 105 -9.90 5.39 -14.95
N SER A 106 -10.64 5.49 -13.84
CA SER A 106 -11.00 6.76 -13.21
C SER A 106 -9.78 7.55 -12.76
N LEU A 107 -8.81 6.87 -12.15
CA LEU A 107 -7.54 7.46 -11.71
C LEU A 107 -6.56 7.71 -12.87
N GLN A 108 -6.85 7.19 -14.06
CA GLN A 108 -5.99 7.28 -15.26
C GLN A 108 -4.57 6.78 -15.00
N VAL A 109 -4.45 5.63 -14.33
CA VAL A 109 -3.16 5.04 -13.95
C VAL A 109 -2.83 3.77 -14.73
N ASP A 110 -1.55 3.52 -14.94
CA ASP A 110 -1.05 2.31 -15.59
C ASP A 110 -1.21 1.10 -14.65
N ILE A 111 -0.86 1.27 -13.38
CA ILE A 111 -0.91 0.22 -12.35
C ILE A 111 -1.83 0.67 -11.21
N LEU A 112 -2.73 -0.20 -10.76
CA LEU A 112 -3.51 0.02 -9.54
C LEU A 112 -3.02 -0.94 -8.45
N VAL A 113 -2.71 -0.40 -7.28
CA VAL A 113 -2.36 -1.16 -6.07
C VAL A 113 -3.52 -1.04 -5.09
N HIS A 114 -4.02 -2.20 -4.64
CA HIS A 114 -5.03 -2.29 -3.59
C HIS A 114 -4.68 -3.39 -2.58
N GLY A 115 -5.23 -3.26 -1.38
CA GLY A 115 -5.12 -4.23 -0.30
C GLY A 115 -6.49 -4.76 0.12
N SER A 116 -6.73 -4.83 1.44
CA SER A 116 -7.97 -5.24 2.11
C SER A 116 -8.31 -6.73 2.02
N THR A 117 -7.89 -7.45 0.99
CA THR A 117 -8.19 -8.88 0.81
C THR A 117 -7.31 -9.80 1.65
N HIS A 118 -6.16 -9.30 2.14
CA HIS A 118 -5.10 -10.09 2.79
C HIS A 118 -4.55 -11.22 1.88
N GLU A 119 -4.77 -11.13 0.57
CA GLU A 119 -4.28 -12.08 -0.44
C GLU A 119 -3.34 -11.35 -1.41
N GLN A 120 -2.14 -11.90 -1.63
CA GLN A 120 -1.27 -11.41 -2.70
C GLN A 120 -1.80 -11.89 -4.05
N LYS A 121 -2.15 -10.96 -4.93
CA LYS A 121 -2.54 -11.24 -6.33
C LYS A 121 -1.86 -10.27 -7.28
N GLU A 122 -1.57 -10.77 -8.47
CA GLU A 122 -1.11 -9.99 -9.62
C GLU A 122 -2.04 -10.32 -10.79
N GLU A 123 -2.66 -9.31 -11.38
CA GLU A 123 -3.55 -9.47 -12.50
C GLU A 123 -3.19 -8.49 -13.61
N ASN A 124 -3.23 -8.97 -14.85
CA ASN A 124 -3.00 -8.17 -16.03
C ASN A 124 -4.33 -7.94 -16.74
N PHE A 125 -4.71 -6.67 -16.88
CA PHE A 125 -5.87 -6.26 -17.65
C PHE A 125 -5.39 -5.97 -19.07
N PHE A 126 -5.79 -6.80 -20.04
CA PHE A 126 -5.50 -6.64 -21.46
C PHE A 126 -6.62 -5.86 -22.17
#